data_AF-A0A6L3ACZ4-F1
#
_entry.id   AF-A0A6L3ACZ4-F1
#
_cell.length_a   1.000
_cell.length_b   1.000
_cell.length_c   1.000
_cell.angle_alpha   90.00
_cell.angle_beta   90.00
_cell.angle_gamma   90.00
#
_symmetry.space_group_name_H-M   'P 1'
#
loop_
_entity.id
_entity.type
_entity.pdbx_description
1 polymer ?
#
loop_
_entity_poly.entity_id
_entity_poly.type
_entity_poly.pdbx_seq_one_letter_code
_entity_poly.pdbx_strand_id
1 'polypeptide(L)' 'MPPDLGVDLAPGHKTGLQLRNPVMPASGTFSWGLEFAKHFDINALGAVVS' A
#
# COMPACT_ATOMS: atom_id res chain seq x y z
N MET A 1 7.59 18.47 11.15
CA MET A 1 7.51 17.89 9.79
C MET A 1 7.18 16.42 9.96
N PRO A 2 6.12 15.89 9.34
CA PRO A 2 5.87 14.45 9.37
C PRO A 2 7.01 13.72 8.63
N PRO A 3 7.37 12.49 9.05
CA PRO A 3 8.36 11.69 8.35
C PRO A 3 7.85 11.32 6.96
N ASP A 4 8.76 11.27 5.98
CA ASP A 4 8.47 10.66 4.68
C ASP A 4 8.40 9.14 4.86
N LEU A 5 7.33 8.54 4.36
CA LEU A 5 7.08 7.10 4.43
C LEU A 5 7.23 6.43 3.07
N GLY A 6 7.51 7.17 1.99
CA GLY A 6 7.66 6.60 0.66
C GLY A 6 8.74 5.53 0.61
N VAL A 7 8.46 4.43 -0.09
CA VAL A 7 9.40 3.30 -0.27
C VAL A 7 9.41 2.80 -1.71
N ASP A 8 10.60 2.47 -2.22
CA ASP A 8 10.76 1.62 -3.41
C ASP A 8 10.99 0.19 -2.95
N LEU A 9 10.06 -0.71 -3.23
CA LEU A 9 10.18 -2.12 -2.86
C LEU A 9 11.05 -2.95 -3.82
N ALA A 10 11.36 -2.43 -5.01
CA ALA A 10 12.18 -3.12 -6.00
C ALA A 10 13.38 -2.25 -6.43
N PRO A 11 14.21 -1.77 -5.48
CA PRO A 11 15.33 -0.90 -5.81
C PRO A 11 16.32 -1.65 -6.69
N GLY A 12 16.77 -1.02 -7.78
CA GLY A 12 17.74 -1.59 -8.72
C GLY A 12 17.14 -2.45 -9.84
N HIS A 13 15.81 -2.64 -9.88
CA HIS A 13 15.14 -3.21 -11.04
C HIS A 13 14.96 -2.16 -12.16
N LYS A 14 14.77 -2.63 -13.41
CA LYS A 14 14.51 -1.75 -14.58
C LYS A 14 13.31 -0.82 -14.36
N THR A 15 12.32 -1.30 -13.60
CA THR A 15 11.18 -0.51 -13.13
C THR A 15 11.07 -0.75 -11.62
N GLY A 16 11.23 0.31 -10.82
CA GLY A 16 11.03 0.25 -9.38
C GLY A 16 9.55 0.07 -9.01
N LEU A 17 9.29 -0.30 -7.75
CA LEU A 17 7.94 -0.48 -7.21
C LEU A 17 7.71 0.57 -6.12
N GLN A 18 7.30 1.76 -6.56
CA GLN A 18 7.11 2.93 -5.70
C GLN A 18 5.78 2.86 -4.96
N LEU A 19 5.83 2.86 -3.63
CA LEU A 19 4.67 2.96 -2.76
C LEU A 19 4.71 4.24 -1.93
N ARG A 20 3.54 4.86 -1.72
CA ARG A 20 3.44 6.09 -0.90
C ARG A 20 3.76 5.87 0.58
N ASN A 21 3.63 4.64 1.05
CA ASN A 21 3.97 4.17 2.39
C ASN A 21 4.10 2.63 2.39
N PRO A 22 4.74 2.01 3.40
CA PRO A 22 4.92 0.55 3.44
C PRO A 22 3.68 -0.23 3.93
N VAL A 23 2.55 0.44 4.20
CA VAL A 23 1.36 -0.20 4.75
C VAL A 23 0.54 -0.82 3.63
N MET A 24 0.41 -2.15 3.66
CA MET A 24 -0.39 -2.91 2.71
C MET A 24 -0.97 -4.14 3.43
N PRO A 25 -2.23 -4.53 3.19
CA PRO A 25 -2.80 -5.74 3.74
C PRO A 25 -2.27 -6.97 3.00
N ALA A 26 -2.14 -8.08 3.72
CA ALA A 26 -1.74 -9.36 3.15
C ALA A 26 -2.88 -10.00 2.32
N SER A 27 -2.51 -10.84 1.35
CA SER A 27 -3.48 -11.59 0.55
C SER A 27 -4.40 -12.43 1.44
N GLY A 28 -5.69 -12.45 1.10
CA GLY A 28 -6.73 -13.14 1.87
C GLY A 28 -7.19 -12.43 3.16
N THR A 29 -6.63 -11.27 3.52
CA THR A 29 -6.98 -10.55 4.77
C THR A 29 -7.83 -9.29 4.58
N PHE A 30 -8.10 -8.89 3.32
CA PHE A 30 -8.71 -7.60 3.00
C PHE A 30 -9.97 -7.68 2.11
N SER A 31 -10.51 -8.88 1.89
CA SER A 31 -11.61 -9.11 0.92
C SER A 31 -11.32 -8.37 -0.41
N TRP A 32 -12.28 -7.62 -0.94
CA TRP A 32 -12.15 -6.73 -2.09
C TRP A 32 -11.92 -5.26 -1.71
N GLY A 33 -11.68 -4.95 -0.43
CA GLY A 33 -11.45 -3.59 0.08
C GLY A 33 -12.69 -2.69 0.16
N LEU A 34 -13.80 -3.04 -0.52
CA LEU A 34 -15.04 -2.26 -0.53
C LEU A 34 -15.72 -2.19 0.84
N GLU A 35 -15.57 -3.25 1.64
CA GLU A 35 -16.08 -3.34 3.00
C GLU A 35 -15.31 -2.38 3.92
N PHE A 36 -14.02 -2.22 3.68
CA PHE A 36 -13.12 -1.37 4.46
C PHE A 36 -13.20 0.12 4.09
N ALA A 37 -13.68 0.46 2.89
CA ALA A 37 -13.94 1.84 2.47
C ALA A 37 -14.96 2.58 3.34
N LYS A 38 -15.78 1.84 4.11
CA LYS A 38 -16.71 2.40 5.11
C LYS A 38 -16.01 2.80 6.41
N HIS A 39 -14.81 2.28 6.67
CA HIS A 39 -14.06 2.47 7.91
C HIS A 39 -12.92 3.48 7.75
N PHE A 40 -12.26 3.52 6.58
CA PHE A 40 -11.19 4.47 6.27
C PHE A 40 -11.02 4.66 4.75
N ASP A 41 -10.27 5.69 4.34
CA ASP A 41 -9.91 5.90 2.93
C ASP A 41 -8.91 4.84 2.45
N ILE A 42 -9.39 3.90 1.65
CA ILE A 42 -8.57 2.80 1.11
C ILE A 42 -7.41 3.29 0.23
N ASN A 43 -7.50 4.49 -0.34
CA ASN A 43 -6.41 5.08 -1.14
C ASN A 43 -5.23 5.56 -0.28
N ALA A 44 -5.38 5.58 1.05
CA ALA A 44 -4.29 5.87 1.98
C ALA A 44 -3.28 4.70 2.09
N LEU A 45 -3.67 3.48 1.72
CA LEU A 45 -2.78 2.32 1.70
C LEU A 45 -1.68 2.48 0.64
N GLY A 46 -0.52 1.87 0.89
CA GLY A 46 0.58 1.79 -0.06
C GLY A 46 0.28 0.86 -1.22
N ALA A 47 -0.28 -0.32 -0.93
CA ALA A 47 -0.65 -1.34 -1.90
C ALA A 47 -1.75 -2.26 -1.35
N VAL A 48 -2.25 -3.17 -2.20
CA VAL A 48 -3.01 -4.37 -1.81
C VAL A 48 -2.31 -5.58 -2.42
N VAL A 49 -2.08 -6.62 -1.62
CA VAL A 49 -1.41 -7.84 -2.08
C VAL A 49 -2.46 -8.86 -2.49
N SER A 50 -2.38 -9.37 -3.73
CA SER A 50 -3.21 -10.47 -4.25
C SER A 50 -2.40 -11.75 -4.39
#